data_AF-A0A813GHW9-F1
#
_entry.id   AF-A0A813GHW9-F1
#
_cell.length_a   1.000
_cell.length_b   1.000
_cell.length_c   1.000
_cell.angle_alpha   90.00
_cell.angle_beta   90.00
_cell.angle_gamma   90.00
#
_symmetry.space_group_name_H-M   'P 1'
#
loop_
_entity.id
_entity.type
_entity.pdbx_description
1 polymer ?
#
loop_
_entity_poly.entity_id
_entity_poly.type
_entity_poly.pdbx_seq_one_letter_code
_entity_poly.pdbx_strand_id
1 'polypeptide(L)'
;MAHDLREQQLVSTDKLALRKLCDKAGVDAFVKEVMVERIIRKESAAGRFARPTLEMNEPEVPAPAKKGDMVETLLANEAKRKKELEVKKQQEDAVANKMKELRAMSVEELKKLLVSKGHEAVGKKGDMVEALFAVGEHEDAVAARKSELTAMGADELKKSLSSKGLEAGKKSDMVEVLLAHEAKTRVDLRTYSLKVGEVLAKMREELESKTGAELKELCTSKSLKAGLTKEDRIDRLLEEAAKDGEVDKVLAVMSRDARKELLLSMETSALEQLCDETGADPLVKEVLVERLLAHESEVGFATAEDDSQPAAKKARASKK
;
A
#
# COMPACT_ATOMS: atom_id res chain seq x y z
N MET A 1 -14.24 42.94 26.54
CA MET A 1 -13.12 43.89 26.30
C MET A 1 -11.76 43.25 26.58
N ALA A 2 -11.40 42.91 27.83
CA ALA A 2 -10.08 42.30 28.11
C ALA A 2 -9.90 40.92 27.45
N HIS A 3 -10.93 40.07 27.50
CA HIS A 3 -10.94 38.76 26.83
C HIS A 3 -10.76 38.90 25.31
N ASP A 4 -11.57 39.74 24.67
CA ASP A 4 -11.55 39.93 23.20
C ASP A 4 -10.19 40.44 22.70
N LEU A 5 -9.53 41.33 23.46
CA LEU A 5 -8.19 41.83 23.13
C LEU A 5 -7.15 40.71 23.23
N ARG A 6 -7.24 39.85 24.25
CA ARG A 6 -6.34 38.70 24.41
C ARG A 6 -6.56 37.66 23.31
N GLU A 7 -7.80 37.36 22.99
CA GLU A 7 -8.14 36.48 21.87
C GLU A 7 -7.53 37.00 20.55
N GLN A 8 -7.70 38.28 20.23
CA GLN A 8 -7.09 38.90 19.04
C GLN A 8 -5.55 38.81 19.05
N GLN A 9 -4.92 38.96 20.22
CA GLN A 9 -3.47 38.78 20.37
C GLN A 9 -3.05 37.34 20.09
N LEU A 10 -3.75 36.36 20.65
CA LEU A 10 -3.45 34.94 20.41
C LEU A 10 -3.72 34.54 18.95
N VAL A 11 -4.82 35.03 18.36
CA VAL A 11 -5.15 34.82 16.93
C VAL A 11 -4.14 35.48 15.99
N SER A 12 -3.43 36.53 16.40
CA SER A 12 -2.35 37.12 15.58
C SER A 12 -0.99 36.46 15.79
N THR A 13 -0.80 35.71 16.87
CA THR A 13 0.45 34.99 17.19
C THR A 13 0.64 33.80 16.24
N ASP A 14 1.89 33.47 15.87
CA ASP A 14 2.17 32.31 15.00
C ASP A 14 1.96 30.97 15.75
N LYS A 15 1.77 29.87 15.01
CA LYS A 15 1.45 28.56 15.60
C LYS A 15 2.57 28.02 16.51
N LEU A 16 3.84 28.29 16.20
CA LEU A 16 4.96 27.79 16.99
C LEU A 16 5.10 28.57 18.30
N ALA A 17 4.86 29.88 18.26
CA ALA A 17 4.78 30.70 19.46
C ALA A 17 3.58 30.30 20.34
N LEU A 18 2.41 30.04 19.74
CA LEU A 18 1.25 29.51 20.48
C LEU A 18 1.54 28.16 21.13
N ARG A 19 2.20 27.24 20.41
CA ARG A 19 2.64 25.95 20.96
C ARG A 19 3.55 26.15 22.18
N LYS A 20 4.55 27.03 22.09
CA LYS A 20 5.43 27.36 23.22
C LYS A 20 4.66 27.92 24.42
N LEU A 21 3.62 28.72 24.18
CA LEU A 21 2.74 29.23 25.25
C LEU A 21 1.94 28.09 25.88
N CYS A 22 1.40 27.16 25.10
CA CYS A 22 0.74 25.96 25.60
C CYS A 22 1.69 25.11 26.46
N ASP A 23 2.92 24.86 25.98
CA ASP A 23 3.93 24.10 26.71
C ASP A 23 4.29 24.78 28.04
N LYS A 24 4.49 26.10 28.04
CA LYS A 24 4.73 26.89 29.26
C LYS A 24 3.55 26.83 30.24
N ALA A 25 2.32 26.80 29.74
CA ALA A 25 1.11 26.71 30.55
C ALA A 25 0.76 25.27 30.99
N GLY A 26 1.46 24.24 30.49
CA GLY A 26 1.10 22.85 30.72
C GLY A 26 -0.20 22.43 30.03
N VAL A 27 -0.59 23.14 28.98
CA VAL A 27 -1.77 22.87 28.15
C VAL A 27 -1.33 22.03 26.96
N ASP A 28 -2.02 20.91 26.70
CA ASP A 28 -1.74 20.09 25.52
C ASP A 28 -2.05 20.89 24.24
N ALA A 29 -1.07 20.99 23.35
CA ALA A 29 -1.17 21.70 22.08
C ALA A 29 -1.84 20.86 20.97
N PHE A 30 -1.96 19.54 21.16
CA PHE A 30 -2.29 18.61 20.10
C PHE A 30 -3.74 18.14 20.13
N VAL A 31 -4.30 17.89 18.94
CA VAL A 31 -5.59 17.22 18.77
C VAL A 31 -5.33 15.96 17.97
N LYS A 32 -5.41 14.81 18.65
CA LYS A 32 -5.04 13.51 18.09
C LYS A 32 -5.75 13.22 16.79
N GLU A 33 -7.06 13.45 16.74
CA GLU A 33 -7.92 13.23 15.58
C GLU A 33 -7.46 14.05 14.37
N VAL A 34 -7.04 15.30 14.61
CA VAL A 34 -6.58 16.19 13.53
C VAL A 34 -5.23 15.75 12.99
N MET A 35 -4.31 15.32 13.85
CA MET A 35 -3.03 14.75 13.42
C MET A 35 -3.26 13.53 12.53
N VAL A 36 -4.10 12.61 13.00
CA VAL A 36 -4.48 11.39 12.27
C VAL A 36 -5.07 11.73 10.89
N GLU A 37 -6.04 12.64 10.82
CA GLU A 37 -6.67 13.02 9.55
C GLU A 37 -5.69 13.69 8.58
N ARG A 38 -4.77 14.52 9.06
CA ARG A 38 -3.76 15.18 8.24
C ARG A 38 -2.73 14.18 7.71
N ILE A 39 -2.28 13.23 8.53
CA ILE A 39 -1.41 12.11 8.12
C ILE A 39 -2.10 11.30 7.02
N ILE A 40 -3.35 10.87 7.24
CA ILE A 40 -4.12 10.10 6.25
C ILE A 40 -4.27 10.86 4.94
N ARG A 41 -4.52 12.17 4.99
CA ARG A 41 -4.63 13.00 3.79
C ARG A 41 -3.32 13.02 3.00
N LYS A 42 -2.17 13.15 3.67
CA LYS A 42 -0.85 13.08 3.04
C LYS A 42 -0.56 11.70 2.45
N GLU A 43 -0.82 10.63 3.19
CA GLU A 43 -0.67 9.25 2.74
C GLU A 43 -1.56 8.94 1.52
N SER A 44 -2.79 9.45 1.52
CA SER A 44 -3.73 9.32 0.40
C SER A 44 -3.22 10.05 -0.84
N ALA A 45 -2.73 11.29 -0.69
CA ALA A 45 -2.15 12.05 -1.78
C ALA A 45 -0.87 11.40 -2.35
N ALA A 46 -0.14 10.65 -1.52
CA ALA A 46 1.01 9.85 -1.93
C ALA A 46 0.61 8.50 -2.58
N GLY A 47 -0.68 8.20 -2.72
CA GLY A 47 -1.15 6.96 -3.34
C GLY A 47 -1.02 5.71 -2.46
N ARG A 48 -0.80 5.85 -1.14
CA ARG A 48 -0.58 4.72 -0.22
C ARG A 48 -1.74 3.72 -0.18
N PHE A 49 -2.96 4.16 -0.49
CA PHE A 49 -4.18 3.35 -0.50
C PHE A 49 -4.63 2.95 -1.91
N ALA A 50 -3.83 3.26 -2.94
CA ALA A 50 -4.11 2.84 -4.30
C ALA A 50 -3.81 1.34 -4.48
N ARG A 51 -4.37 0.75 -5.54
CA ARG A 51 -4.08 -0.61 -5.95
C ARG A 51 -2.55 -0.79 -6.13
N PRO A 52 -1.92 -1.77 -5.48
CA PRO A 52 -0.51 -2.06 -5.71
C PRO A 52 -0.28 -2.40 -7.20
N THR A 53 0.75 -1.82 -7.79
CA THR A 53 1.12 -2.08 -9.19
C THR A 53 2.52 -2.66 -9.23
N LEU A 54 2.67 -3.79 -9.94
CA LEU A 54 3.99 -4.20 -10.40
C LEU A 54 4.22 -3.46 -11.71
N GLU A 55 5.25 -2.63 -11.74
CA GLU A 55 5.83 -2.17 -13.01
C GLU A 55 6.39 -3.41 -13.70
N MET A 56 5.55 -4.08 -14.49
CA MET A 56 6.06 -5.00 -15.48
C MET A 56 6.71 -4.11 -16.53
N ASN A 57 8.02 -4.29 -16.73
CA ASN A 57 8.71 -3.73 -17.88
C ASN A 57 8.05 -4.34 -19.12
N GLU A 58 6.98 -3.72 -19.61
CA GLU A 58 6.42 -4.08 -20.90
C GLU A 58 7.53 -3.83 -21.93
N PRO A 59 7.91 -4.85 -22.72
CA PRO A 59 8.90 -4.65 -23.75
C PRO A 59 8.36 -3.58 -24.70
N GLU A 60 9.10 -2.48 -24.86
CA GLU A 60 8.78 -1.44 -25.85
C GLU A 60 8.49 -2.13 -27.18
N VAL A 61 7.24 -2.06 -27.63
CA VAL A 61 6.82 -2.69 -28.88
C VAL A 61 7.66 -2.06 -29.99
N PRO A 62 8.51 -2.84 -30.69
CA PRO A 62 9.40 -2.28 -31.69
C PRO A 62 8.58 -1.59 -32.78
N ALA A 63 8.94 -0.35 -33.12
CA ALA A 63 8.27 0.43 -34.15
C ALA A 63 8.13 -0.37 -35.47
N PRO A 64 7.01 -0.21 -36.20
CA PRO A 64 6.74 -1.01 -37.39
C PRO A 64 7.86 -0.87 -38.43
N ALA A 65 8.48 -2.00 -38.77
CA ALA A 65 9.61 -2.06 -39.69
C ALA A 65 9.21 -1.58 -41.11
N LYS A 66 10.12 -0.83 -41.73
CA LYS A 66 9.99 -0.31 -43.11
C LYS A 66 9.83 -1.46 -44.10
N LYS A 67 9.10 -1.18 -45.19
CA LYS A 67 8.77 -2.07 -46.33
C LYS A 67 10.04 -2.74 -46.92
N GLY A 68 10.47 -3.85 -46.33
CA GLY A 68 11.50 -4.74 -46.86
C GLY A 68 10.90 -5.86 -47.71
N ASP A 69 11.75 -6.53 -48.47
CA ASP A 69 11.38 -7.65 -49.35
C ASP A 69 10.59 -8.73 -48.58
N MET A 70 9.40 -9.07 -49.06
CA MET A 70 8.50 -10.00 -48.38
C MET A 70 9.11 -11.40 -48.26
N VAL A 71 9.98 -11.79 -49.20
CA VAL A 71 10.57 -13.14 -49.20
C VAL A 71 11.62 -13.30 -48.11
N GLU A 72 12.52 -12.32 -47.94
CA GLU A 72 13.49 -12.31 -46.84
C GLU A 72 12.79 -12.26 -45.48
N THR A 73 11.70 -11.49 -45.39
CA THR A 73 10.89 -11.38 -44.16
C THR A 73 10.25 -12.73 -43.78
N LEU A 74 9.74 -13.48 -44.77
CA LEU A 74 9.15 -14.80 -44.53
C LEU A 74 10.19 -15.84 -44.08
N LEU A 75 11.37 -15.87 -44.72
CA LEU A 75 12.46 -16.75 -44.33
C LEU A 75 12.99 -16.46 -42.91
N ALA A 76 13.12 -15.18 -42.55
CA ALA A 76 13.52 -14.77 -41.20
C ALA A 76 12.48 -15.17 -40.14
N ASN A 77 11.18 -15.03 -40.44
CA ASN A 77 10.09 -15.43 -39.55
C ASN A 77 10.04 -16.95 -39.36
N GLU A 78 10.27 -17.75 -40.40
CA GLU A 78 10.29 -19.21 -40.29
C GLU A 78 11.48 -19.69 -39.44
N ALA A 79 12.68 -19.11 -39.65
CA ALA A 79 13.85 -19.40 -38.83
C ALA A 79 13.63 -19.02 -37.36
N LYS A 80 12.98 -17.88 -37.10
CA LYS A 80 12.61 -17.44 -35.75
C LYS A 80 11.62 -18.40 -35.10
N ARG A 81 10.54 -18.79 -35.80
CA ARG A 81 9.54 -19.74 -35.32
C ARG A 81 10.15 -21.10 -34.97
N LYS A 82 11.10 -21.59 -35.78
CA LYS A 82 11.80 -22.85 -35.52
C LYS A 82 12.64 -22.79 -34.24
N LYS A 83 13.39 -21.70 -34.04
CA LYS A 83 14.17 -21.47 -32.81
C LYS A 83 13.28 -21.35 -31.57
N GLU A 84 12.17 -20.61 -31.68
CA GLU A 84 11.21 -20.47 -30.58
C GLU A 84 10.57 -21.81 -30.20
N LEU A 85 10.21 -22.65 -31.17
CA LEU A 85 9.66 -23.97 -30.90
C LEU A 85 10.68 -24.89 -30.22
N GLU A 86 11.94 -24.85 -30.63
CA GLU A 86 13.01 -25.63 -30.01
C GLU A 86 13.28 -25.20 -28.57
N VAL A 87 13.34 -23.88 -28.33
CA VAL A 87 13.48 -23.32 -26.97
C VAL A 87 12.29 -23.70 -26.10
N LYS A 88 11.07 -23.60 -26.62
CA LYS A 88 9.86 -23.99 -25.89
C LYS A 88 9.86 -25.48 -25.54
N LYS A 89 10.25 -26.34 -26.48
CA LYS A 89 10.37 -27.78 -26.22
C LYS A 89 11.41 -28.07 -25.14
N GLN A 90 12.57 -27.42 -25.19
CA GLN A 90 13.61 -27.57 -24.16
C GLN A 90 13.11 -27.11 -22.78
N GLN A 91 12.34 -26.02 -22.72
CA GLN A 91 11.73 -25.56 -21.47
C GLN A 91 10.70 -26.55 -20.93
N GLU A 92 9.82 -27.08 -21.79
CA GLU A 92 8.83 -28.10 -21.42
C GLU A 92 9.50 -29.39 -20.92
N ASP A 93 10.55 -29.86 -21.61
CA ASP A 93 11.32 -31.04 -21.21
C ASP A 93 12.04 -30.81 -19.88
N ALA A 94 12.60 -29.62 -19.65
CA ALA A 94 13.23 -29.24 -18.38
C ALA A 94 12.21 -29.19 -17.22
N VAL A 95 11.03 -28.61 -17.44
CA VAL A 95 9.93 -28.58 -16.45
C VAL A 95 9.45 -30.00 -16.13
N ALA A 96 9.25 -30.83 -17.16
CA ALA A 96 8.84 -32.21 -16.99
C ALA A 96 9.88 -33.02 -16.22
N ASN A 97 11.17 -32.81 -16.47
CA ASN A 97 12.26 -33.47 -15.76
C ASN A 97 12.34 -33.02 -14.30
N LYS A 98 12.27 -31.71 -14.00
CA LYS A 98 12.20 -31.19 -12.63
C LYS A 98 11.01 -31.80 -11.85
N MET A 99 9.84 -31.88 -12.47
CA MET A 99 8.66 -32.50 -11.86
C MET A 99 8.84 -34.01 -11.62
N LYS A 100 9.47 -34.74 -12.56
CA LYS A 100 9.78 -36.16 -12.38
C LYS A 100 10.75 -36.39 -11.23
N GLU A 101 11.80 -35.57 -11.11
CA GLU A 101 12.78 -35.65 -10.03
C GLU A 101 12.11 -35.42 -8.67
N LEU A 102 11.32 -34.36 -8.52
CA LEU A 102 10.57 -34.10 -7.29
C LEU A 102 9.59 -35.24 -6.95
N ARG A 103 8.91 -35.82 -7.95
CA ARG A 103 8.02 -36.99 -7.73
C ARG A 103 8.76 -38.25 -7.31
N ALA A 104 10.02 -38.41 -7.70
CA ALA A 104 10.86 -39.54 -7.33
C ALA A 104 11.34 -39.46 -5.87
N MET A 105 11.46 -38.26 -5.30
CA MET A 105 11.85 -38.08 -3.90
C MET A 105 10.84 -38.69 -2.92
N SER A 106 11.32 -39.08 -1.74
CA SER A 106 10.49 -39.55 -0.64
C SER A 106 9.72 -38.40 0.02
N VAL A 107 8.64 -38.71 0.73
CA VAL A 107 7.85 -37.70 1.45
C VAL A 107 8.69 -36.98 2.51
N GLU A 108 9.62 -37.66 3.18
CA GLU A 108 10.49 -37.07 4.19
C GLU A 108 11.48 -36.07 3.58
N GLU A 109 12.05 -36.37 2.42
CA GLU A 109 12.93 -35.45 1.69
C GLU A 109 12.18 -34.21 1.20
N LEU A 110 10.97 -34.40 0.64
CA LEU A 110 10.13 -33.28 0.19
C LEU A 110 9.76 -32.36 1.37
N LYS A 111 9.39 -32.93 2.52
CA LYS A 111 9.14 -32.18 3.75
C LYS A 111 10.37 -31.39 4.20
N LYS A 112 11.55 -32.04 4.22
CA LYS A 112 12.81 -31.40 4.60
C LYS A 112 13.16 -30.25 3.66
N LEU A 113 12.97 -30.43 2.35
CA LEU A 113 13.21 -29.37 1.36
C LEU A 113 12.28 -28.18 1.56
N LEU A 114 10.97 -28.41 1.77
CA LEU A 114 10.01 -27.33 2.03
C LEU A 114 10.40 -26.53 3.28
N VAL A 115 10.69 -27.23 4.39
CA VAL A 115 11.09 -26.59 5.64
C VAL A 115 12.40 -25.81 5.47
N SER A 116 13.38 -26.37 4.74
CA SER A 116 14.66 -25.68 4.47
C SER A 116 14.49 -24.39 3.65
N LYS A 117 13.43 -24.33 2.83
CA LYS A 117 13.05 -23.14 2.05
C LYS A 117 12.05 -22.23 2.80
N GLY A 118 11.75 -22.52 4.07
CA GLY A 118 10.85 -21.72 4.89
C GLY A 118 9.37 -21.94 4.62
N HIS A 119 8.99 -23.04 3.96
CA HIS A 119 7.60 -23.40 3.67
C HIS A 119 7.11 -24.52 4.58
N GLU A 120 5.85 -24.45 5.01
CA GLU A 120 5.22 -25.53 5.77
C GLU A 120 4.92 -26.73 4.87
N ALA A 121 5.23 -27.93 5.36
CA ALA A 121 5.01 -29.17 4.62
C ALA A 121 3.64 -29.78 4.95
N VAL A 122 2.58 -29.17 4.41
CA VAL A 122 1.18 -29.59 4.60
C VAL A 122 0.67 -30.28 3.32
N GLY A 123 -0.14 -31.32 3.48
CA GLY A 123 -0.84 -31.99 2.37
C GLY A 123 -0.30 -33.37 1.99
N LYS A 124 -0.78 -33.87 0.85
CA LYS A 124 -0.34 -35.15 0.25
C LYS A 124 0.98 -34.96 -0.48
N LYS A 125 1.63 -36.07 -0.87
CA LYS A 125 2.89 -36.04 -1.65
C LYS A 125 2.78 -35.17 -2.91
N GLY A 126 1.63 -35.21 -3.60
CA GLY A 126 1.36 -34.38 -4.78
C GLY A 126 1.45 -32.88 -4.48
N ASP A 127 0.73 -32.43 -3.44
CA ASP A 127 0.71 -31.04 -2.99
C ASP A 127 2.13 -30.54 -2.62
N MET A 128 2.94 -31.38 -1.97
CA MET A 128 4.34 -31.05 -1.63
C MET A 128 5.24 -30.89 -2.86
N VAL A 129 5.06 -31.74 -3.87
CA VAL A 129 5.79 -31.65 -5.14
C VAL A 129 5.44 -30.37 -5.88
N GLU A 130 4.14 -30.05 -5.99
CA GLU A 130 3.66 -28.83 -6.64
C GLU A 130 4.15 -27.58 -5.90
N ALA A 131 4.11 -27.58 -4.57
CA ALA A 131 4.65 -26.49 -3.75
C ALA A 131 6.16 -26.30 -4.00
N LEU A 132 6.96 -27.37 -3.99
CA LEU A 132 8.40 -27.26 -4.24
C LEU A 132 8.73 -26.79 -5.65
N PHE A 133 7.95 -27.24 -6.64
CA PHE A 133 8.10 -26.80 -8.02
C PHE A 133 7.82 -25.30 -8.14
N ALA A 134 6.70 -24.81 -7.59
CA ALA A 134 6.36 -23.39 -7.58
C ALA A 134 7.42 -22.53 -6.84
N VAL A 135 7.97 -23.03 -5.74
CA VAL A 135 9.06 -22.34 -5.03
C VAL A 135 10.34 -22.31 -5.87
N GLY A 136 10.66 -23.40 -6.57
CA GLY A 136 11.79 -23.46 -7.51
C GLY A 136 11.63 -22.48 -8.67
N GLU A 137 10.46 -22.40 -9.30
CA GLU A 137 10.18 -21.41 -10.35
C GLU A 137 10.31 -19.97 -9.83
N HIS A 138 9.85 -19.72 -8.60
CA HIS A 138 10.00 -18.40 -7.98
C HIS A 138 11.48 -18.05 -7.72
N GLU A 139 12.28 -18.99 -7.19
CA GLU A 139 13.72 -18.80 -6.98
C GLU A 139 14.47 -18.55 -8.30
N ASP A 140 14.18 -19.34 -9.34
CA ASP A 140 14.76 -19.17 -10.67
C ASP A 140 14.40 -17.79 -11.26
N ALA A 141 13.14 -17.35 -11.11
CA ALA A 141 12.69 -16.04 -11.54
C ALA A 141 13.38 -14.89 -10.78
N VAL A 142 13.57 -15.03 -9.46
CA VAL A 142 14.29 -14.05 -8.64
C VAL A 142 15.77 -14.02 -9.02
N ALA A 143 16.39 -15.16 -9.30
CA ALA A 143 17.78 -15.24 -9.75
C ALA A 143 17.98 -14.59 -11.13
N ALA A 144 17.08 -14.87 -12.08
CA ALA A 144 17.09 -14.22 -13.40
C ALA A 144 16.94 -12.70 -13.26
N ARG A 145 15.97 -12.25 -12.45
CA ARG A 145 15.76 -10.83 -12.18
C ARG A 145 16.96 -10.16 -11.50
N LYS A 146 17.59 -10.84 -10.54
CA LYS A 146 18.83 -10.35 -9.91
C LYS A 146 19.95 -10.19 -10.92
N SER A 147 20.08 -11.13 -11.86
CA SER A 147 21.07 -11.06 -12.93
C SER A 147 20.81 -9.87 -13.87
N GLU A 148 19.56 -9.65 -14.27
CA GLU A 148 19.16 -8.48 -15.07
C GLU A 148 19.51 -7.16 -14.36
N LEU A 149 19.08 -7.01 -13.11
CA LEU A 149 19.35 -5.81 -12.31
C LEU A 149 20.86 -5.60 -12.09
N THR A 150 21.63 -6.68 -11.95
CA THR A 150 23.09 -6.61 -11.83
C THR A 150 23.75 -6.20 -13.15
N ALA A 151 23.17 -6.57 -14.30
CA ALA A 151 23.63 -6.14 -15.61
C ALA A 151 23.31 -4.66 -15.90
N MET A 152 22.27 -4.10 -15.30
CA MET A 152 21.91 -2.68 -15.45
C MET A 152 23.02 -1.73 -14.98
N GLY A 153 23.08 -0.55 -15.60
CA GLY A 153 24.00 0.52 -15.20
C GLY A 153 23.66 1.08 -13.82
N ALA A 154 24.65 1.60 -13.09
CA ALA A 154 24.41 2.19 -11.77
C ALA A 154 23.43 3.39 -11.83
N ASP A 155 23.47 4.17 -12.91
CA ASP A 155 22.58 5.31 -13.09
C ASP A 155 21.13 4.90 -13.40
N GLU A 156 20.94 3.79 -14.15
CA GLU A 156 19.61 3.21 -14.40
C GLU A 156 18.99 2.66 -13.12
N LEU A 157 19.80 1.99 -12.29
CA LEU A 157 19.37 1.50 -10.97
C LEU A 157 18.95 2.65 -10.05
N LYS A 158 19.76 3.73 -9.99
CA LYS A 158 19.42 4.94 -9.22
C LYS A 158 18.10 5.55 -9.71
N LYS A 159 17.90 5.63 -11.02
CA LYS A 159 16.66 6.14 -11.61
C LYS A 159 15.46 5.27 -11.20
N SER A 160 15.59 3.94 -11.26
CA SER A 160 14.51 3.02 -10.85
C SER A 160 14.21 3.08 -9.35
N LEU A 161 15.22 3.28 -8.50
CA LEU A 161 15.02 3.49 -7.07
C LEU A 161 14.32 4.82 -6.80
N SER A 162 14.77 5.90 -7.44
CA SER A 162 14.19 7.24 -7.26
C SER A 162 12.73 7.30 -7.72
N SER A 163 12.36 6.63 -8.82
CA SER A 163 10.96 6.57 -9.26
C SER A 163 10.05 5.83 -8.27
N LYS A 164 10.62 4.96 -7.44
CA LYS A 164 9.93 4.20 -6.38
C LYS A 164 10.08 4.83 -5.00
N GLY A 165 10.71 6.00 -4.89
CA GLY A 165 10.98 6.66 -3.61
C GLY A 165 11.92 5.88 -2.69
N LEU A 166 12.81 5.07 -3.25
CA LEU A 166 13.78 4.25 -2.53
C LEU A 166 15.16 4.93 -2.51
N GLU A 167 15.88 4.78 -1.40
CA GLU A 167 17.22 5.34 -1.24
C GLU A 167 18.26 4.61 -2.11
N ALA A 168 19.19 5.38 -2.69
CA ALA A 168 20.29 4.86 -3.49
C ALA A 168 21.53 4.58 -2.63
N GLY A 169 22.27 3.52 -2.97
CA GLY A 169 23.46 3.08 -2.25
C GLY A 169 24.52 2.50 -3.19
N LYS A 170 25.31 1.54 -2.68
CA LYS A 170 26.24 0.76 -3.53
C LYS A 170 25.44 -0.08 -4.51
N LYS A 171 26.04 -0.43 -5.65
CA LYS A 171 25.35 -1.19 -6.70
C LYS A 171 24.73 -2.51 -6.21
N SER A 172 25.43 -3.27 -5.38
CA SER A 172 24.90 -4.49 -4.74
C SER A 172 23.64 -4.20 -3.93
N ASP A 173 23.72 -3.18 -3.07
CA ASP A 173 22.68 -2.83 -2.11
C ASP A 173 21.43 -2.32 -2.86
N MET A 174 21.63 -1.56 -3.94
CA MET A 174 20.54 -1.10 -4.82
C MET A 174 19.77 -2.27 -5.46
N VAL A 175 20.47 -3.31 -5.91
CA VAL A 175 19.84 -4.51 -6.48
C VAL A 175 19.02 -5.24 -5.40
N GLU A 176 19.56 -5.39 -4.19
CA GLU A 176 18.87 -6.04 -3.08
C GLU A 176 17.63 -5.26 -2.62
N VAL A 177 17.72 -3.93 -2.54
CA VAL A 177 16.58 -3.05 -2.20
C VAL A 177 15.47 -3.17 -3.25
N LEU A 178 15.80 -3.22 -4.54
CA LEU A 178 14.81 -3.41 -5.60
C LEU A 178 14.14 -4.79 -5.52
N LEU A 179 14.90 -5.86 -5.31
CA LEU A 179 14.34 -7.21 -5.16
C LEU A 179 13.44 -7.32 -3.92
N ALA A 180 13.84 -6.72 -2.81
CA ALA A 180 13.03 -6.67 -1.59
C ALA A 180 11.73 -5.88 -1.81
N HIS A 181 11.81 -4.74 -2.51
CA HIS A 181 10.62 -3.97 -2.89
C HIS A 181 9.69 -4.77 -3.80
N GLU A 182 10.21 -5.39 -4.87
CA GLU A 182 9.41 -6.23 -5.78
C GLU A 182 8.75 -7.41 -5.04
N ALA A 183 9.47 -8.08 -4.13
CA ALA A 183 8.93 -9.14 -3.31
C ALA A 183 7.80 -8.65 -2.39
N LYS A 184 7.98 -7.49 -1.75
CA LYS A 184 6.94 -6.84 -0.95
C LYS A 184 5.72 -6.50 -1.79
N THR A 185 5.89 -5.88 -2.96
CA THR A 185 4.78 -5.56 -3.86
C THR A 185 4.01 -6.80 -4.32
N ARG A 186 4.68 -7.94 -4.55
CA ARG A 186 4.01 -9.21 -4.85
C ARG A 186 3.16 -9.73 -3.68
N VAL A 187 3.64 -9.58 -2.44
CA VAL A 187 2.84 -9.92 -1.25
C VAL A 187 1.63 -8.99 -1.17
N ASP A 188 1.85 -7.68 -1.27
CA ASP A 188 0.78 -6.67 -1.20
C ASP A 188 -0.29 -6.90 -2.29
N LEU A 189 0.13 -7.25 -3.51
CA LEU A 189 -0.78 -7.63 -4.60
C LEU A 189 -1.62 -8.88 -4.29
N ARG A 190 -1.02 -9.92 -3.71
CA ARG A 190 -1.75 -11.14 -3.34
C ARG A 190 -2.77 -10.83 -2.25
N THR A 191 -2.37 -10.09 -1.22
CA THR A 191 -3.28 -9.64 -0.17
C THR A 191 -4.40 -8.77 -0.75
N TYR A 192 -4.08 -7.87 -1.68
CA TYR A 192 -5.07 -7.05 -2.38
C TYR A 192 -6.06 -7.92 -3.15
N SER A 193 -5.57 -8.90 -3.93
CA SER A 193 -6.41 -9.81 -4.70
C SER A 193 -7.35 -10.64 -3.83
N LEU A 194 -6.91 -11.07 -2.65
CA LEU A 194 -7.78 -11.76 -1.68
C LEU A 194 -8.89 -10.82 -1.19
N LYS A 195 -8.54 -9.59 -0.81
CA LYS A 195 -9.52 -8.57 -0.39
C LYS A 195 -10.50 -8.18 -1.50
N VAL A 196 -10.04 -8.13 -2.76
CA VAL A 196 -10.93 -7.96 -3.94
C VAL A 196 -11.97 -9.07 -3.97
N GLY A 197 -11.56 -10.33 -3.79
CA GLY A 197 -12.47 -11.47 -3.71
C GLY A 197 -13.48 -11.33 -2.57
N GLU A 198 -13.03 -10.94 -1.37
CA GLU A 198 -13.91 -10.71 -0.21
C GLU A 198 -14.93 -9.58 -0.45
N VAL A 199 -14.51 -8.46 -1.05
CA VAL A 199 -15.40 -7.34 -1.37
C VAL A 199 -16.42 -7.76 -2.43
N LEU A 200 -15.99 -8.45 -3.49
CA LEU A 200 -16.90 -8.96 -4.52
C LEU A 200 -17.91 -9.97 -3.96
N ALA A 201 -17.49 -10.82 -3.01
CA ALA A 201 -18.40 -11.74 -2.31
C ALA A 201 -19.46 -10.98 -1.50
N LYS A 202 -19.06 -9.98 -0.72
CA LYS A 202 -20.01 -9.13 0.03
C LYS A 202 -20.96 -8.37 -0.88
N MET A 203 -20.45 -7.77 -1.96
CA MET A 203 -21.29 -7.09 -2.95
C MET A 203 -22.27 -8.07 -3.62
N ARG A 204 -21.85 -9.32 -3.86
CA ARG A 204 -22.74 -10.36 -4.38
C ARG A 204 -23.88 -10.64 -3.41
N GLU A 205 -23.59 -10.88 -2.13
CA GLU A 205 -24.61 -11.13 -1.10
C GLU A 205 -25.62 -9.96 -1.01
N GLU A 206 -25.14 -8.71 -1.06
CA GLU A 206 -26.00 -7.53 -1.10
C GLU A 206 -26.91 -7.50 -2.34
N LEU A 207 -26.38 -7.84 -3.52
CA LEU A 207 -27.17 -7.90 -4.76
C LEU A 207 -28.15 -9.09 -4.77
N GLU A 208 -27.79 -10.22 -4.17
CA GLU A 208 -28.67 -11.37 -4.00
C GLU A 208 -29.88 -11.05 -3.13
N SER A 209 -29.74 -10.15 -2.15
CA SER A 209 -30.87 -9.68 -1.33
C SER A 209 -31.88 -8.84 -2.11
N LYS A 210 -31.48 -8.24 -3.25
CA LYS A 210 -32.34 -7.38 -4.07
C LYS A 210 -33.29 -8.19 -4.95
N THR A 211 -34.42 -7.60 -5.27
CA THR A 211 -35.41 -8.15 -6.20
C THR A 211 -34.92 -8.06 -7.65
N GLY A 212 -35.46 -8.90 -8.53
CA GLY A 212 -35.10 -8.88 -9.94
C GLY A 212 -35.41 -7.55 -10.65
N ALA A 213 -36.39 -6.79 -10.15
CA ALA A 213 -36.76 -5.47 -10.66
C ALA A 213 -35.70 -4.41 -10.29
N GLU A 214 -35.29 -4.34 -9.02
CA GLU A 214 -34.24 -3.44 -8.53
C GLU A 214 -32.91 -3.72 -9.23
N LEU A 215 -32.55 -4.99 -9.43
CA LEU A 215 -31.33 -5.36 -10.17
C LEU A 215 -31.38 -4.91 -11.63
N LYS A 216 -32.55 -4.99 -12.28
CA LYS A 216 -32.73 -4.51 -13.66
C LYS A 216 -32.57 -2.99 -13.73
N GLU A 217 -33.10 -2.27 -12.75
CA GLU A 217 -32.95 -0.82 -12.64
C GLU A 217 -31.49 -0.41 -12.44
N LEU A 218 -30.76 -1.11 -11.54
CA LEU A 218 -29.32 -0.89 -11.33
C LEU A 218 -28.48 -1.16 -12.59
N CYS A 219 -28.80 -2.20 -13.36
CA CYS A 219 -28.14 -2.41 -14.66
C CYS A 219 -28.42 -1.22 -15.59
N THR A 220 -29.67 -0.76 -15.66
CA THR A 220 -30.09 0.32 -16.56
C THR A 220 -29.44 1.66 -16.18
N SER A 221 -29.32 1.97 -14.88
CA SER A 221 -28.68 3.20 -14.41
C SER A 221 -27.18 3.23 -14.71
N LYS A 222 -26.52 2.06 -14.75
CA LYS A 222 -25.13 1.91 -15.22
C LYS A 222 -25.02 1.73 -16.74
N SER A 223 -26.09 1.93 -17.51
CA SER A 223 -26.11 1.72 -18.97
C SER A 223 -25.73 0.30 -19.42
N LEU A 224 -25.88 -0.69 -18.54
CA LEU A 224 -25.64 -2.10 -18.83
C LEU A 224 -26.90 -2.75 -19.41
N LYS A 225 -26.69 -3.68 -20.35
CA LYS A 225 -27.78 -4.53 -20.83
C LYS A 225 -28.29 -5.39 -19.66
N ALA A 226 -29.56 -5.28 -19.32
CA ALA A 226 -30.17 -6.17 -18.33
C ALA A 226 -30.18 -7.61 -18.86
N GLY A 227 -29.53 -8.53 -18.14
CA GLY A 227 -29.57 -9.96 -18.45
C GLY A 227 -30.97 -10.56 -18.31
N LEU A 228 -31.15 -11.79 -18.80
CA LEU A 228 -32.44 -12.48 -18.74
C LEU A 228 -32.73 -12.96 -17.33
N THR A 229 -31.73 -13.56 -16.67
CA THR A 229 -31.87 -14.12 -15.32
C THR A 229 -31.47 -13.11 -14.24
N LYS A 230 -31.79 -13.43 -12.98
CA LYS A 230 -31.31 -12.66 -11.82
C LYS A 230 -29.78 -12.75 -11.73
N GLU A 231 -29.22 -13.96 -11.89
CA GLU A 231 -27.79 -14.21 -11.81
C GLU A 231 -27.00 -13.44 -12.87
N ASP A 232 -27.48 -13.43 -14.13
CA ASP A 232 -26.85 -12.67 -15.21
C ASP A 232 -26.73 -11.17 -14.88
N ARG A 233 -27.69 -10.63 -14.12
CA ARG A 233 -27.68 -9.21 -13.71
C ARG A 233 -26.67 -8.98 -12.59
N ILE A 234 -26.61 -9.89 -11.61
CA ILE A 234 -25.64 -9.83 -10.51
C ILE A 234 -24.21 -9.89 -11.07
N ASP A 235 -23.91 -10.88 -11.90
CA ASP A 235 -22.57 -11.05 -12.50
C ASP A 235 -22.16 -9.83 -13.32
N ARG A 236 -23.06 -9.28 -14.15
CA ARG A 236 -22.78 -8.06 -14.93
C ARG A 236 -22.51 -6.84 -14.04
N LEU A 237 -23.27 -6.68 -12.95
CA LEU A 237 -23.06 -5.59 -12.01
C LEU A 237 -21.73 -5.71 -11.27
N LEU A 238 -21.32 -6.92 -10.90
CA LEU A 238 -20.03 -7.19 -10.27
C LEU A 238 -18.85 -6.99 -11.23
N GLU A 239 -18.97 -7.47 -12.47
CA GLU A 239 -17.98 -7.18 -13.51
C GLU A 239 -17.81 -5.69 -13.76
N GLU A 240 -18.91 -4.95 -13.83
CA GLU A 240 -18.86 -3.50 -14.03
C GLU A 240 -18.27 -2.80 -12.81
N ALA A 241 -18.64 -3.19 -11.59
CA ALA A 241 -18.04 -2.66 -10.38
C ALA A 241 -16.52 -2.89 -10.32
N ALA A 242 -16.04 -4.03 -10.82
CA ALA A 242 -14.61 -4.30 -10.94
C ALA A 242 -13.93 -3.44 -12.02
N LYS A 243 -14.60 -3.19 -13.16
CA LYS A 243 -14.07 -2.37 -14.27
C LYS A 243 -14.05 -0.87 -13.94
N ASP A 244 -15.08 -0.37 -13.28
CA ASP A 244 -15.24 1.05 -12.90
C ASP A 244 -14.39 1.47 -11.69
N GLY A 245 -13.61 0.53 -11.13
CA GLY A 245 -12.81 0.74 -9.94
C GLY A 245 -13.65 0.98 -8.68
N GLU A 246 -14.93 0.55 -8.67
CA GLU A 246 -15.79 0.62 -7.48
C GLU A 246 -15.22 -0.27 -6.36
N VAL A 247 -14.77 -1.47 -6.71
CA VAL A 247 -14.08 -2.38 -5.78
C VAL A 247 -12.82 -1.73 -5.21
N ASP A 248 -12.02 -1.08 -6.06
CA ASP A 248 -10.79 -0.40 -5.63
C ASP A 248 -11.09 0.77 -4.67
N LYS A 249 -12.19 1.53 -4.90
CA LYS A 249 -12.64 2.60 -4.00
C LYS A 249 -13.04 2.05 -2.63
N VAL A 250 -13.79 0.95 -2.58
CA VAL A 250 -14.18 0.29 -1.32
C VAL A 250 -12.94 -0.17 -0.56
N LEU A 251 -11.98 -0.80 -1.24
CA LEU A 251 -10.73 -1.25 -0.62
C LEU A 251 -9.86 -0.09 -0.12
N ALA A 252 -9.81 1.02 -0.85
CA ALA A 252 -9.11 2.22 -0.42
C ALA A 252 -9.73 2.80 0.87
N VAL A 253 -11.07 2.86 0.96
CA VAL A 253 -11.77 3.29 2.18
C VAL A 253 -11.48 2.35 3.34
N MET A 254 -11.63 1.03 3.16
CA MET A 254 -11.32 0.04 4.20
C MET A 254 -9.88 0.15 4.71
N SER A 255 -8.91 0.34 3.80
CA SER A 255 -7.50 0.47 4.16
C SER A 255 -7.21 1.77 4.90
N ARG A 256 -7.88 2.87 4.51
CA ARG A 256 -7.80 4.16 5.19
C ARG A 256 -8.39 4.10 6.59
N ASP A 257 -9.54 3.44 6.76
CA ASP A 257 -10.22 3.34 8.05
C ASP A 257 -9.40 2.46 9.02
N ALA A 258 -8.87 1.32 8.55
CA ALA A 258 -7.94 0.51 9.33
C ALA A 258 -6.66 1.29 9.73
N ARG A 259 -6.12 2.11 8.83
CA ARG A 259 -4.99 2.99 9.13
C ARG A 259 -5.38 4.07 10.15
N LYS A 260 -6.60 4.63 10.06
CA LYS A 260 -7.14 5.61 11.01
C LYS A 260 -7.23 5.04 12.42
N GLU A 261 -7.78 3.84 12.56
CA GLU A 261 -7.88 3.14 13.85
C GLU A 261 -6.50 2.88 14.46
N LEU A 262 -5.55 2.42 13.64
CA LEU A 262 -4.17 2.22 14.08
C LEU A 262 -3.55 3.53 14.58
N LEU A 263 -3.66 4.61 13.82
CA LEU A 263 -3.10 5.91 14.21
C LEU A 263 -3.80 6.46 15.47
N LEU A 264 -5.12 6.28 15.60
CA LEU A 264 -5.86 6.65 16.81
C LEU A 264 -5.45 5.82 18.04
N SER A 265 -4.85 4.64 17.86
CA SER A 265 -4.31 3.85 18.97
C SER A 265 -2.89 4.27 19.39
N MET A 266 -2.15 4.99 18.54
CA MET A 266 -0.77 5.40 18.81
C MET A 266 -0.69 6.50 19.88
N GLU A 267 0.45 6.60 20.57
CA GLU A 267 0.71 7.71 21.49
C GLU A 267 0.87 9.03 20.73
N THR A 268 0.51 10.15 21.37
CA THR A 268 0.57 11.48 20.75
C THR A 268 1.98 11.86 20.30
N SER A 269 3.01 11.48 21.06
CA SER A 269 4.43 11.69 20.70
C SER A 269 4.83 10.95 19.42
N ALA A 270 4.36 9.72 19.25
CA ALA A 270 4.60 8.93 18.03
C ALA A 270 3.86 9.51 16.82
N LEU A 271 2.65 10.05 17.03
CA LEU A 271 1.92 10.77 15.98
C LEU A 271 2.61 12.08 15.58
N GLU A 272 3.25 12.78 16.53
CA GLU A 272 4.00 14.00 16.24
C GLU A 272 5.19 13.70 15.33
N GLN A 273 5.97 12.68 15.66
CA GLN A 273 7.08 12.22 14.81
C GLN A 273 6.60 11.84 13.41
N LEU A 274 5.49 11.12 13.30
CA LEU A 274 4.93 10.74 12.01
C LEU A 274 4.38 11.95 11.22
N CYS A 275 3.86 12.96 11.92
CA CYS A 275 3.49 14.25 11.32
C CYS A 275 4.70 14.92 10.67
N ASP A 276 5.85 14.94 11.35
CA ASP A 276 7.10 15.49 10.80
C ASP A 276 7.60 14.69 9.59
N GLU A 277 7.62 13.36 9.68
CA GLU A 277 8.03 12.46 8.59
C GLU A 277 7.15 12.61 7.34
N THR A 278 5.84 12.80 7.52
CA THR A 278 4.88 12.94 6.41
C THR A 278 4.69 14.38 5.94
N GLY A 279 5.33 15.35 6.61
CA GLY A 279 5.12 16.78 6.38
C GLY A 279 3.68 17.23 6.63
N ALA A 280 2.99 16.58 7.57
CA ALA A 280 1.68 16.96 8.07
C ALA A 280 1.83 17.90 9.27
N ASP A 281 1.34 19.13 9.18
CA ASP A 281 1.31 20.06 10.32
C ASP A 281 0.43 19.47 11.43
N PRO A 282 0.90 19.26 12.67
CA PRO A 282 0.07 18.74 13.75
C PRO A 282 -0.78 19.82 14.45
N LEU A 283 -0.51 21.11 14.21
CA LEU A 283 -1.08 22.22 14.99
C LEU A 283 -2.31 22.85 14.34
N VAL A 284 -3.35 23.09 15.16
CA VAL A 284 -4.56 23.82 14.80
C VAL A 284 -4.58 25.13 15.57
N LYS A 285 -4.47 26.25 14.87
CA LYS A 285 -4.26 27.56 15.50
C LYS A 285 -5.42 27.90 16.44
N GLU A 286 -6.63 27.68 15.95
CA GLU A 286 -7.89 27.96 16.62
C GLU A 286 -7.98 27.19 17.94
N VAL A 287 -7.59 25.91 17.94
CA VAL A 287 -7.61 25.07 19.15
C VAL A 287 -6.55 25.51 20.16
N LEU A 288 -5.34 25.91 19.71
CA LEU A 288 -4.32 26.45 20.62
C LEU A 288 -4.81 27.70 21.33
N VAL A 289 -5.45 28.63 20.59
CA VAL A 289 -6.03 29.84 21.16
C VAL A 289 -7.14 29.51 22.16
N GLU A 290 -8.10 28.66 21.77
CA GLU A 290 -9.22 28.27 22.62
C GLU A 290 -8.76 27.60 23.93
N ARG A 291 -7.82 26.66 23.85
CA ARG A 291 -7.30 25.97 25.04
C ARG A 291 -6.50 26.90 25.96
N LEU A 292 -5.76 27.85 25.41
CA LEU A 292 -5.07 28.88 26.19
C LEU A 292 -6.06 29.80 26.90
N LEU A 293 -7.07 30.30 26.19
CA LEU A 293 -8.11 31.14 26.80
C LEU A 293 -8.88 30.39 27.89
N ALA A 294 -9.22 29.12 27.67
CA ALA A 294 -9.85 28.26 28.67
C ALA A 294 -8.98 28.11 29.92
N HIS A 295 -7.69 27.78 29.76
CA HIS A 295 -6.75 27.68 30.88
C HIS A 295 -6.56 29.03 31.61
N GLU A 296 -6.43 30.13 30.86
CA GLU A 296 -6.32 31.49 31.43
C GLU A 296 -7.57 31.88 32.22
N SER A 297 -8.75 31.42 31.82
CA SER A 297 -10.01 31.68 32.54
C SER A 297 -10.09 30.94 33.89
N GLU A 298 -9.44 29.77 34.00
CA GLU A 298 -9.46 28.95 35.21
C GLU A 298 -8.33 29.30 36.19
N VAL A 299 -7.12 29.55 35.68
CA VAL A 299 -5.90 29.71 36.48
C VAL A 299 -5.47 31.18 36.61
N GLY A 300 -6.02 32.06 35.78
CA GLY A 300 -5.57 33.44 35.62
C GLY A 300 -4.48 33.56 34.55
N PHE A 301 -4.19 34.81 34.16
CA PHE A 301 -3.27 35.12 33.08
C PHE A 301 -1.82 34.80 33.47
N ALA A 302 -1.16 33.92 32.73
CA ALA A 302 0.29 33.77 32.83
C ALA A 302 0.95 34.94 32.08
N THR A 303 1.30 36.02 32.79
CA THR A 303 2.10 37.10 32.20
C THR A 303 3.48 36.56 31.86
N ALA A 304 3.90 36.69 30.60
CA ALA A 304 5.20 36.27 30.10
C ALA A 304 6.40 37.00 30.76
N GLU A 305 6.14 37.96 31.65
CA GLU A 305 7.17 38.75 32.34
C GLU A 305 7.66 38.12 33.66
N ASP A 306 7.09 36.99 34.11
CA ASP A 306 7.51 36.34 35.36
C ASP A 306 8.40 35.09 35.14
N ASP A 307 9.34 35.18 34.19
CA ASP A 307 10.40 34.17 33.97
C ASP A 307 11.40 34.10 35.17
N SER A 308 11.18 34.89 36.25
CA SER A 308 12.04 35.00 37.43
C SER A 308 11.56 34.25 38.68
N GLN A 309 10.34 33.68 38.72
CA GLN A 309 9.91 32.87 39.85
C GLN A 309 9.81 31.37 39.49
N PRO A 310 10.60 30.48 40.12
CA PRO A 310 10.50 29.04 39.90
C PRO A 310 9.11 28.57 40.34
N ALA A 311 8.43 27.85 39.45
CA ALA A 311 7.07 27.33 39.66
C ALA A 311 6.93 26.68 41.04
N ALA A 312 6.23 27.37 41.94
CA ALA A 312 5.96 26.85 43.27
C ALA A 312 5.16 25.55 43.13
N LYS A 313 5.74 24.42 43.55
CA LYS A 313 5.08 23.11 43.59
C LYS A 313 3.78 23.23 44.39
N LYS A 314 2.64 23.34 43.69
CA LYS A 314 1.32 23.28 44.34
C LYS A 314 1.19 21.91 45.02
N ALA A 315 1.15 21.93 46.34
CA ALA A 315 0.91 20.74 47.15
C ALA A 315 -0.47 20.14 46.79
N ARG A 316 -0.47 18.88 46.36
CA ARG A 316 -1.68 18.13 46.04
C ARG A 316 -2.42 17.86 47.36
N ALA A 317 -3.46 18.64 47.64
CA ALA A 317 -4.31 18.41 48.81
C ALA A 317 -5.09 17.10 48.62
N SER A 318 -4.63 16.04 49.29
CA SER A 318 -5.35 14.78 49.42
C SER A 318 -6.62 15.02 50.26
N LYS A 319 -7.79 15.00 49.62
CA LYS A 319 -9.07 14.84 50.33
C LYS A 319 -9.18 13.39 50.81
N LYS A 320 -9.33 13.24 52.13
CA LYS A 320 -9.75 12.00 52.80
C LYS A 320 -11.20 11.70 52.52
#